data_AF-A0A5K1H9A7-F1
#
_entry.id   AF-A0A5K1H9A7-F1
#
_cell.length_a   1.000
_cell.length_b   1.000
_cell.length_c   1.000
_cell.angle_alpha   90.00
_cell.angle_beta   90.00
_cell.angle_gamma   90.00
#
_symmetry.space_group_name_H-M   'P 1'
#
loop_
_entity.id
_entity.type
_entity.pdbx_description
1 polymer ?
#
loop_
_entity_poly.entity_id
_entity_poly.type
_entity_poly.pdbx_seq_one_letter_code
_entity_poly.pdbx_strand_id
1 'polypeptide(L)' 'LFSRFREQSGRFSESLREDVRRLLSLYEASQLACQGETVLEEATAFSSEHLRARISLMDQRMSRQVRHALQVPLHRRVRR' A
#
# COMPACT_ATOMS: atom_id res chain seq x y z
N LEU A 1 -7.42 10.99 6.01
CA LEU A 1 -7.03 10.40 4.71
C LEU A 1 -7.38 8.91 4.57
N PHE A 2 -7.12 8.08 5.59
CA PHE A 2 -7.24 6.61 5.49
C PHE A 2 -8.59 6.02 5.94
N SER A 3 -9.55 6.83 6.37
CA SER A 3 -10.87 6.36 6.87
C SER A 3 -11.60 5.45 5.89
N ARG A 4 -11.47 5.70 4.57
CA ARG A 4 -12.03 4.84 3.50
C ARG A 4 -11.45 3.43 3.39
N PHE A 5 -10.34 3.16 4.09
CA PHE A 5 -9.68 1.86 4.13
C PHE A 5 -9.84 1.16 5.49
N ARG A 6 -10.52 1.81 6.44
CA ARG A 6 -10.73 1.29 7.79
C ARG A 6 -12.16 0.78 7.98
N GLU A 7 -12.30 -0.23 8.81
CA GLU A 7 -13.58 -0.73 9.30
C GLU A 7 -14.08 0.11 10.48
N GLN A 8 -15.32 -0.14 10.92
CA GLN A 8 -15.89 0.48 12.12
C GLN A 8 -15.04 0.24 13.38
N SER A 9 -14.28 -0.87 13.40
CA SER A 9 -13.33 -1.19 14.47
C SER A 9 -12.12 -0.24 14.54
N GLY A 10 -11.96 0.63 13.53
CA GLY A 10 -10.77 1.45 13.39
C GLY A 10 -9.55 0.66 12.91
N ARG A 11 -9.66 -0.60 12.48
CA ARG A 11 -8.55 -1.31 11.83
C ARG A 11 -8.66 -1.24 10.30
N PHE A 12 -7.54 -1.43 9.59
CA PHE A 12 -7.59 -1.59 8.14
C PHE A 12 -8.46 -2.80 7.77
N SER A 13 -9.31 -2.63 6.76
CA SER A 13 -10.31 -3.64 6.44
C SER A 13 -9.68 -4.95 5.98
N GLU A 14 -10.26 -6.06 6.44
CA GLU A 14 -9.88 -7.40 5.99
C GLU A 14 -10.14 -7.57 4.49
N SER A 15 -11.22 -6.94 3.98
CA SER A 15 -11.55 -6.95 2.55
C SER A 15 -10.46 -6.30 1.68
N LEU A 16 -9.64 -5.40 2.24
CA LEU A 16 -8.54 -4.78 1.52
C LEU A 16 -7.42 -5.77 1.21
N ARG A 17 -7.27 -6.82 2.01
CA ARG A 17 -6.18 -7.80 1.89
C ARG A 17 -6.21 -8.53 0.56
N GLU A 18 -7.37 -8.60 -0.09
CA GLU A 18 -7.55 -9.29 -1.36
C GLU A 18 -7.41 -8.36 -2.57
N ASP A 19 -7.65 -7.06 -2.38
CA ASP A 19 -7.62 -6.05 -3.43
C ASP A 19 -6.24 -5.40 -3.57
N VAL A 20 -5.43 -5.99 -4.44
CA VAL A 20 -4.07 -5.54 -4.77
C VAL A 20 -4.03 -4.06 -5.19
N ARG A 21 -5.04 -3.58 -5.93
CA ARG A 21 -5.06 -2.19 -6.41
C ARG A 21 -5.30 -1.23 -5.25
N ARG A 22 -6.21 -1.60 -4.34
CA ARG A 22 -6.48 -0.79 -3.13
C ARG A 22 -5.29 -0.82 -2.17
N LEU A 23 -4.62 -1.96 -2.01
CA LEU A 23 -3.38 -2.05 -1.22
C LEU A 23 -2.26 -1.18 -1.80
N LEU A 24 -2.08 -1.20 -3.12
CA LEU A 24 -1.07 -0.37 -3.78
C LEU A 24 -1.38 1.12 -3.59
N SER A 25 -2.65 1.52 -3.74
CA SER A 25 -3.08 2.90 -3.50
C SER A 25 -2.88 3.33 -2.04
N LEU A 26 -3.17 2.44 -1.08
CA LEU A 26 -2.95 2.69 0.34
C LEU A 26 -1.45 2.89 0.65
N TYR A 27 -0.59 2.01 0.11
CA TYR A 27 0.86 2.11 0.25
C TYR A 27 1.38 3.43 -0.32
N GLU A 28 0.98 3.81 -1.53
CA GLU A 28 1.46 5.05 -2.13
C GLU A 28 0.99 6.31 -1.39
N ALA A 29 -0.25 6.29 -0.91
CA ALA A 29 -0.79 7.36 -0.08
C ALA A 29 -0.07 7.48 1.27
N SER A 30 0.33 6.36 1.88
CA SER A 30 1.09 6.38 3.14
C SER A 30 2.51 6.93 2.96
N GLN A 31 3.09 6.73 1.77
CA GLN A 31 4.43 7.21 1.46
C GLN A 31 4.45 8.71 1.05
N LEU A 32 3.32 9.27 0.62
CA LEU A 32 3.16 10.67 0.20
C LEU A 32 2.99 11.66 1.37
N ALA A 33 2.57 11.18 2.53
CA ALA A 33 2.32 12.02 3.70
C ALA A 33 3.61 12.25 4.51
N CYS A 34 3.67 13.35 5.25
CA CYS A 34 4.81 13.67 6.10
C CYS A 34 4.97 12.64 7.22
N GLN A 35 6.18 12.12 7.41
CA GLN A 35 6.50 11.16 8.47
C GLN A 35 6.16 11.75 9.85
N GLY A 36 5.62 10.93 10.76
CA GLY A 36 5.30 11.32 12.15
C GLY A 36 3.89 10.97 12.64
N GLU A 37 3.00 10.49 11.76
CA GLU A 37 1.67 10.01 12.16
C GLU A 37 1.66 8.48 12.29
N THR A 38 1.21 7.96 13.44
CA THR A 38 1.10 6.51 13.71
C THR A 38 0.24 5.78 12.67
N VAL A 39 -0.76 6.45 12.11
CA VAL A 39 -1.64 5.89 11.08
C VAL A 39 -0.90 5.66 9.76
N LEU A 40 0.13 6.45 9.45
CA LEU A 40 0.94 6.28 8.24
C LEU A 40 1.87 5.07 8.34
N GLU A 41 2.44 4.86 9.51
CA GLU A 41 3.27 3.69 9.79
C GLU A 41 2.42 2.42 9.73
N GLU A 42 1.23 2.43 10.36
CA GLU A 42 0.26 1.34 10.29
C GLU A 42 -0.16 1.05 8.83
N ALA A 43 -0.50 2.09 8.07
CA ALA A 43 -0.87 1.97 6.65
C ALA A 43 0.26 1.38 5.80
N THR A 44 1.50 1.82 6.05
CA THR A 44 2.69 1.34 5.34
C THR A 44 2.97 -0.12 5.67
N ALA A 45 2.93 -0.49 6.95
CA ALA A 45 3.17 -1.85 7.41
C ALA A 45 2.12 -2.79 6.80
N PHE A 46 0.83 -2.50 7.02
CA PHE A 46 -0.29 -3.30 6.52
C PHE A 46 -0.23 -3.47 5.01
N SER A 47 -0.18 -2.38 4.25
CA SER A 47 -0.19 -2.50 2.78
C SER A 47 1.04 -3.21 2.24
N SER A 48 2.23 -2.96 2.78
CA SER A 48 3.46 -3.56 2.28
C SER A 48 3.56 -5.07 2.58
N GLU A 49 3.03 -5.51 3.72
CA GLU A 49 2.98 -6.93 4.10
C GLU A 49 2.11 -7.72 3.12
N HIS A 50 0.87 -7.28 2.92
CA HIS A 50 -0.08 -7.98 2.05
C HIS A 50 0.31 -7.92 0.58
N LEU A 51 0.93 -6.82 0.13
CA LEU A 51 1.49 -6.72 -1.22
C LEU A 51 2.62 -7.73 -1.44
N ARG A 52 3.53 -7.91 -0.47
CA ARG A 52 4.62 -8.89 -0.55
C ARG A 52 4.09 -10.32 -0.54
N ALA A 53 3.14 -10.63 0.34
CA ALA A 53 2.57 -11.97 0.48
C ALA A 53 1.88 -12.45 -0.82
N ARG A 54 1.30 -11.53 -1.59
CA ARG A 54 0.54 -11.85 -2.80
C ARG A 54 1.33 -11.70 -4.09
N ILE A 55 2.57 -11.20 -4.04
CA ILE A 55 3.32 -10.81 -5.23
C ILE A 55 3.58 -11.95 -6.21
N SER A 56 3.64 -13.19 -5.72
CA SER A 56 3.81 -14.41 -6.50
C SER A 56 2.52 -14.89 -7.18
N LEU A 57 1.37 -14.43 -6.69
CA LEU A 57 0.03 -14.79 -7.21
C LEU A 57 -0.49 -13.79 -8.24
N MET A 58 0.18 -12.65 -8.40
CA MET A 58 -0.19 -11.60 -9.33
C MET A 58 0.31 -11.89 -10.75
N ASP A 59 -0.35 -11.32 -11.76
CA ASP A 59 0.18 -11.33 -13.12
C ASP A 59 1.52 -10.58 -13.22
N GLN A 60 2.26 -10.84 -14.31
CA GLN A 60 3.60 -10.29 -14.49
C GLN A 60 3.64 -8.75 -14.51
N ARG A 61 2.58 -8.10 -15.01
CA ARG A 61 2.51 -6.63 -15.06
C ARG A 61 2.27 -6.06 -13.67
N MET A 62 1.30 -6.61 -12.95
CA MET A 62 0.95 -6.16 -11.60
C MET A 62 2.08 -6.42 -10.60
N SER A 63 2.66 -7.62 -10.61
CA SER A 63 3.80 -7.95 -9.74
C SER A 63 4.99 -7.01 -9.97
N ARG A 64 5.28 -6.63 -11.22
CA ARG A 64 6.33 -5.64 -11.54
C ARG A 64 6.01 -4.27 -10.96
N GLN A 65 4.76 -3.81 -11.07
CA GLN A 65 4.34 -2.54 -10.49
C GLN A 65 4.49 -2.53 -8.96
N VAL A 66 4.05 -3.59 -8.29
CA VAL A 66 4.15 -3.75 -6.84
C VAL A 66 5.60 -3.81 -6.38
N ARG A 67 6.46 -4.62 -7.02
CA ARG A 67 7.90 -4.66 -6.71
C ARG A 67 8.54 -3.30 -6.81
N HIS A 68 8.23 -2.58 -7.89
CA HIS A 68 8.79 -1.26 -8.09
C HIS A 68 8.29 -0.27 -7.03
N ALA A 69 7.03 -0.34 -6.60
CA ALA A 69 6.48 0.52 -5.55
C ALA A 69 7.16 0.27 -4.21
N LEU A 70 7.36 -1.01 -3.85
CA LEU A 70 8.03 -1.42 -2.61
C LEU A 70 9.52 -1.07 -2.56
N GLN A 71 10.19 -0.92 -3.71
CA GLN A 71 11.58 -0.45 -3.80
C GLN A 71 11.68 1.08 -3.74
N VAL A 72 10.88 1.75 -4.58
CA VAL A 72 10.81 3.21 -4.66
C VAL A 72 9.35 3.63 -4.81
N PRO A 73 8.77 4.29 -3.78
CA PRO A 73 7.40 4.80 -3.84
C PRO A 73 7.20 5.68 -5.08
N LEU A 74 6.03 5.57 -5.74
CA LEU A 74 5.76 6.23 -7.03
C LEU A 74 6.09 7.73 -7.04
N HIS A 75 5.79 8.42 -5.94
CA HIS A 75 5.97 9.86 -5.81
C HIS A 75 7.44 10.30 -5.65
N ARG A 76 8.36 9.38 -5.32
CA ARG A 76 9.82 9.64 -5.27
C ARG A 76 10.53 9.26 -6.57
N ARG A 77 9.80 8.73 -7.55
CA ARG A 77 10.37 8.43 -8.85
C ARG A 77 10.54 9.74 -9.59
N VAL A 78 11.79 10.08 -9.91
CA VAL A 78 12.12 11.20 -10.78
C VAL A 78 11.36 10.99 -12.08
N ARG A 79 10.40 11.87 -12.39
CA ARG A 79 9.87 11.98 -13.74
C ARG A 79 11.00 12.54 -14.59
N ARG A 80 11.56 11.69 -15.46
CA ARG A 80 12.44 12.15 -16.54
C ARG A 80 11.61 12.86 -17.60
#